data_AF-A0A7C2WPB8-F1
#
_entry.id   AF-A0A7C2WPB8-F1
#
_cell.length_a   1.000
_cell.length_b   1.000
_cell.length_c   1.000
_cell.angle_alpha   90.00
_cell.angle_beta   90.00
_cell.angle_gamma   90.00
#
_symmetry.space_group_name_H-M   'P 1'
#
loop_
_entity.id
_entity.type
_entity.pdbx_description
1 polymer ?
#
loop_
_entity_poly.entity_id
_entity_poly.type
_entity_poly.pdbx_seq_one_letter_code
_entity_poly.pdbx_strand_id
1 'polypeptide(L)'
;MAMRTRMLAMILLALVSTSCTLPSFASPTPFTFPTPNLTHTAIFAITPSATSPPSTVAPTEEITPTIETSTPSTPVATATGPTGTPLPSATMGSMSSRPNGSPITATFLSTPPIIDGDLSEWSTTAYKAEETVPYAGDNWTGVSDLSATFYIGWDADYLYIAVSRTDDTFVQVSWGRYMYRGDDLEIQLDTNLAGDFHSAIMNSDDYQIGLSPGNFDSLDSEAYRWYPRYLESWIRSAIVEAVITDDGYDLEAKIPWSVFDVTPLEGTRFGFALSLSDNDIVGTSSWQSMVCSVNTRRVTDPTTWGTLILEGSTGE
;
A
#
# COMPACT_ATOMS: atom_id res chain seq x y z
N MET A 1 -75.76 2.85 -10.78
CA MET A 1 -74.99 2.51 -12.01
C MET A 1 -73.98 3.60 -12.39
N ALA A 2 -74.32 4.89 -12.31
CA ALA A 2 -73.46 6.01 -12.74
C ALA A 2 -72.13 6.20 -11.99
N MET A 3 -72.03 5.78 -10.72
CA MET A 3 -70.83 6.00 -9.89
C MET A 3 -69.69 5.00 -10.21
N ARG A 4 -70.02 3.76 -10.59
CA ARG A 4 -69.03 2.77 -11.04
C ARG A 4 -68.42 3.12 -12.40
N THR A 5 -69.22 3.69 -13.30
CA THR A 5 -68.75 4.13 -14.62
C THR A 5 -67.79 5.32 -14.52
N ARG A 6 -68.02 6.25 -13.57
CA ARG A 6 -67.12 7.38 -13.31
C ARG A 6 -65.80 6.93 -12.66
N MET A 7 -65.84 5.92 -11.80
CA MET A 7 -64.65 5.37 -11.15
C MET A 7 -63.76 4.60 -12.13
N LEU A 8 -64.36 3.79 -13.04
CA LEU A 8 -63.59 3.14 -14.11
C LEU A 8 -62.97 4.15 -15.09
N ALA A 9 -63.68 5.24 -15.43
CA ALA A 9 -63.16 6.26 -16.32
C ALA A 9 -61.95 7.01 -15.72
N MET A 10 -61.95 7.28 -14.41
CA MET A 10 -60.80 7.91 -13.75
C MET A 10 -59.60 6.97 -13.58
N ILE A 11 -59.83 5.67 -13.36
CA ILE A 11 -58.75 4.67 -13.29
C ILE A 11 -58.10 4.48 -14.67
N LEU A 12 -58.89 4.48 -15.75
CA LEU A 12 -58.36 4.39 -17.11
C LEU A 12 -57.55 5.63 -17.51
N LEU A 13 -57.92 6.82 -17.02
CA LEU A 13 -57.20 8.07 -17.28
C LEU A 13 -55.86 8.16 -16.52
N ALA A 14 -55.78 7.59 -15.31
CA ALA A 14 -54.55 7.54 -14.51
C ALA A 14 -53.52 6.52 -15.04
N LEU A 15 -53.97 5.46 -15.73
CA LEU A 15 -53.10 4.46 -16.36
C LEU A 15 -52.41 4.99 -17.64
N VAL A 16 -52.98 6.00 -18.31
CA VAL A 16 -52.37 6.60 -19.51
C VAL A 16 -51.33 7.69 -19.17
N SER A 17 -51.37 8.24 -17.97
CA SER A 17 -50.39 9.23 -17.49
C SER A 17 -49.09 8.63 -16.94
N THR A 18 -48.97 7.30 -16.85
CA THR A 18 -47.75 6.60 -16.36
C THR A 18 -46.97 5.87 -17.46
N SER A 19 -47.45 5.88 -18.70
CA SER A 19 -46.67 5.42 -19.85
C SER A 19 -45.75 6.52 -20.37
N CYS A 20 -44.47 6.45 -20.02
CA CYS A 20 -43.40 7.26 -20.59
C CYS A 20 -43.11 6.87 -22.05
N THR A 21 -44.06 7.11 -22.96
CA THR A 21 -43.82 7.09 -24.41
C THR A 21 -44.67 8.18 -25.06
N LEU A 22 -44.19 9.42 -25.00
CA LEU A 22 -44.75 10.54 -25.74
C LEU A 22 -44.40 10.38 -27.23
N PRO A 23 -45.39 10.28 -28.15
CA PRO A 23 -45.11 10.19 -29.58
C PRO A 23 -44.87 11.60 -30.11
N SER A 24 -43.67 12.16 -29.90
CA SER A 24 -43.18 13.36 -30.61
C SER A 24 -41.74 13.79 -30.28
N PHE A 25 -40.97 13.03 -29.48
CA PHE A 25 -39.54 13.31 -29.29
C PHE A 25 -38.70 12.45 -30.24
N ALA A 26 -37.79 13.10 -30.97
CA ALA A 26 -36.83 12.43 -31.83
C ALA A 26 -36.00 11.42 -31.02
N SER A 27 -35.78 10.22 -31.58
CA SER A 27 -34.87 9.23 -31.01
C SER A 27 -33.51 9.87 -30.74
N PRO A 28 -32.87 9.65 -29.57
CA PRO A 28 -31.52 10.11 -29.35
C PRO A 28 -30.61 9.48 -30.41
N THR A 29 -29.86 10.32 -31.10
CA THR A 29 -28.83 9.92 -32.06
C THR A 29 -27.88 8.92 -31.37
N PRO A 30 -27.55 7.77 -31.97
CA PRO A 30 -26.59 6.87 -31.38
C PRO A 30 -25.25 7.57 -31.23
N PHE A 31 -24.76 7.68 -29.99
CA PHE A 31 -23.42 8.14 -29.69
C PHE A 31 -22.42 7.13 -30.24
N THR A 32 -21.74 7.48 -31.33
CA THR A 32 -20.56 6.77 -31.81
C THR A 32 -19.38 7.17 -30.93
N PHE A 33 -18.93 6.26 -30.07
CA PHE A 33 -17.61 6.37 -29.46
C PHE A 33 -16.55 6.16 -30.55
N PRO A 34 -15.62 7.10 -30.79
CA PRO A 34 -14.39 6.77 -31.48
C PRO A 34 -13.60 5.83 -30.56
N THR A 35 -13.39 4.59 -31.00
CA THR A 35 -12.41 3.67 -30.39
C THR A 35 -11.06 4.38 -30.30
N PRO A 36 -10.48 4.57 -29.10
CA PRO A 36 -9.10 5.00 -29.00
C PRO A 36 -8.22 3.87 -29.52
N ASN A 37 -7.65 4.09 -30.70
CA ASN A 37 -6.63 3.24 -31.28
C ASN A 37 -5.43 3.20 -30.33
N LEU A 38 -5.05 1.98 -29.97
CA LEU A 38 -3.99 1.63 -29.04
C LEU A 38 -2.63 2.13 -29.53
N THR A 39 -2.00 3.02 -28.76
CA THR A 39 -0.54 3.16 -28.72
C THR A 39 -0.09 3.32 -27.27
N HIS A 40 -0.03 2.21 -26.54
CA HIS A 40 0.81 2.09 -25.35
C HIS A 40 1.43 0.69 -25.30
N THR A 41 2.14 0.33 -26.37
CA THR A 41 3.06 -0.82 -26.41
C THR A 41 4.42 -0.31 -26.86
N ALA A 42 5.15 0.31 -25.94
CA ALA A 42 6.54 0.72 -26.18
C ALA A 42 7.39 0.72 -24.91
N ILE A 43 7.25 -0.26 -23.99
CA ILE A 43 8.26 -0.52 -22.93
C ILE A 43 8.59 -2.02 -22.76
N PHE A 44 8.00 -2.94 -23.54
CA PHE A 44 8.40 -4.36 -23.53
C PHE A 44 8.85 -4.84 -24.92
N ALA A 45 10.01 -4.35 -25.35
CA ALA A 45 10.77 -5.02 -26.40
C ALA A 45 11.61 -6.13 -25.76
N ILE A 46 11.10 -7.36 -25.80
CA ILE A 46 11.90 -8.57 -25.62
C ILE A 46 12.85 -8.70 -26.81
N THR A 47 14.15 -8.65 -26.55
CA THR A 47 15.19 -8.96 -27.54
C THR A 47 15.02 -10.44 -27.96
N PRO A 48 14.78 -10.75 -29.24
CA PRO A 48 14.75 -12.14 -29.68
C PRO A 48 16.16 -12.72 -29.65
N SER A 49 16.31 -13.82 -28.91
CA SER A 49 17.49 -14.69 -28.96
C SER A 49 17.62 -15.28 -30.37
N ALA A 50 18.77 -15.08 -31.01
CA ALA A 50 19.03 -15.61 -32.33
C ALA A 50 19.31 -17.12 -32.26
N THR A 51 18.36 -17.91 -32.74
CA THR A 51 18.52 -19.35 -33.00
C THR A 51 19.40 -19.56 -34.23
N SER A 52 20.56 -20.19 -34.06
CA SER A 52 21.41 -20.65 -35.17
C SER A 52 20.90 -21.97 -35.77
N PRO A 53 20.97 -22.16 -37.10
CA PRO A 53 20.48 -23.37 -37.77
C PRO A 53 21.45 -24.56 -37.64
N PRO A 54 20.97 -25.81 -37.88
CA PRO A 54 21.76 -27.01 -37.67
C PRO A 54 22.69 -27.30 -38.86
N SER A 55 23.93 -27.68 -38.56
CA SER A 55 24.89 -28.16 -39.57
C SER A 55 24.84 -29.69 -39.71
N THR A 56 24.67 -30.08 -40.97
CA THR A 56 24.64 -31.41 -41.59
C THR A 56 25.82 -32.32 -41.25
N VAL A 57 25.55 -33.63 -41.10
CA VAL A 57 26.52 -34.72 -40.93
C VAL A 57 26.60 -35.57 -42.21
N ALA A 58 27.82 -35.92 -42.67
CA ALA A 58 28.26 -37.20 -43.29
C ALA A 58 29.66 -37.07 -43.95
N PRO A 59 30.40 -38.16 -44.28
CA PRO A 59 30.83 -39.29 -43.44
C PRO A 59 32.37 -39.57 -43.48
N THR A 60 32.83 -40.32 -42.47
CA THR A 60 33.95 -41.30 -42.37
C THR A 60 35.20 -41.22 -43.27
N GLU A 61 36.39 -41.16 -42.65
CA GLU A 61 37.49 -42.14 -42.86
C GLU A 61 38.33 -42.33 -41.58
N GLU A 62 38.79 -43.57 -41.43
CA GLU A 62 39.48 -44.21 -40.31
C GLU A 62 41.00 -44.04 -40.41
N ILE A 63 41.67 -43.59 -39.34
CA ILE A 63 43.09 -43.90 -39.07
C ILE A 63 43.44 -43.65 -37.59
N THR A 64 43.66 -44.74 -36.85
CA THR A 64 44.51 -44.80 -35.63
C THR A 64 46.00 -44.78 -36.06
N PRO A 65 47.02 -44.54 -35.20
CA PRO A 65 47.03 -44.26 -33.76
C PRO A 65 48.04 -43.15 -33.32
N THR A 66 48.10 -42.85 -32.01
CA THR A 66 49.31 -42.84 -31.15
C THR A 66 49.17 -41.84 -30.00
N ILE A 67 49.40 -42.35 -28.79
CA ILE A 67 49.34 -41.66 -27.51
C ILE A 67 50.59 -40.78 -27.35
N GLU A 68 50.41 -39.49 -27.06
CA GLU A 68 51.39 -38.70 -26.33
C GLU A 68 50.71 -37.84 -25.26
N THR A 69 51.00 -38.18 -24.02
CA THR A 69 50.60 -37.47 -22.81
C THR A 69 51.41 -36.19 -22.70
N SER A 70 50.78 -35.02 -22.87
CA SER A 70 51.33 -33.76 -22.37
C SER A 70 50.21 -32.88 -21.80
N THR A 71 50.30 -32.59 -20.51
CA THR A 71 49.46 -31.64 -19.79
C THR A 71 50.04 -30.24 -19.91
N PRO A 72 49.27 -29.24 -20.37
CA PRO A 72 49.55 -27.83 -20.09
C PRO A 72 48.57 -27.33 -19.01
N SER A 73 49.12 -26.99 -17.85
CA SER A 73 48.46 -26.27 -16.76
C SER A 73 47.94 -24.90 -17.24
N THR A 74 46.62 -24.72 -17.20
CA THR A 74 45.96 -23.42 -17.42
C THR A 74 45.83 -22.70 -16.07
N PRO A 75 46.23 -21.43 -15.93
CA PRO A 75 46.05 -20.70 -14.68
C PRO A 75 44.57 -20.39 -14.45
N VAL A 76 44.06 -20.79 -13.28
CA VAL A 76 42.73 -20.40 -12.79
C VAL A 76 42.77 -18.91 -12.51
N ALA A 77 42.02 -18.13 -13.28
CA ALA A 77 41.75 -16.74 -12.97
C ALA A 77 40.79 -16.69 -11.77
N THR A 78 41.33 -16.35 -10.60
CA THR A 78 40.53 -15.96 -9.43
C THR A 78 39.77 -14.69 -9.78
N ALA A 79 38.46 -14.81 -9.97
CA ALA A 79 37.56 -13.67 -10.03
C ALA A 79 37.47 -13.05 -8.63
N THR A 80 38.28 -12.03 -8.35
CA THR A 80 38.04 -11.10 -7.25
C THR A 80 36.82 -10.25 -7.62
N GLY A 81 35.64 -10.69 -7.18
CA GLY A 81 34.47 -9.80 -7.12
C GLY A 81 34.77 -8.63 -6.18
N PRO A 82 34.12 -7.47 -6.37
CA PRO A 82 34.27 -6.35 -5.45
C PRO A 82 33.70 -6.77 -4.09
N THR A 83 34.57 -6.98 -3.10
CA THR A 83 34.17 -7.07 -1.70
C THR A 83 33.66 -5.70 -1.29
N GLY A 84 32.34 -5.50 -1.36
CA GLY A 84 31.71 -4.32 -0.77
C GLY A 84 32.00 -4.35 0.73
N THR A 85 32.76 -3.37 1.22
CA THR A 85 32.94 -3.15 2.65
C THR A 85 31.55 -2.93 3.26
N PRO A 86 31.11 -3.72 4.25
CA PRO A 86 29.84 -3.49 4.91
C PRO A 86 29.88 -2.10 5.56
N LEU A 87 28.81 -1.34 5.35
CA LEU A 87 28.67 -0.03 5.97
C LEU A 87 28.53 -0.20 7.49
N PRO A 88 29.09 0.70 8.32
CA PRO A 88 28.93 0.60 9.76
C PRO A 88 27.45 0.63 10.16
N SER A 89 27.10 -0.23 11.11
CA SER A 89 25.80 -0.21 11.79
C SER A 89 25.63 1.08 12.60
N ALA A 90 24.42 1.63 12.62
CA ALA A 90 24.11 2.87 13.31
C ALA A 90 24.06 2.71 14.83
N THR A 91 24.41 3.79 15.54
CA THR A 91 24.25 3.85 17.00
C THR A 91 22.82 4.23 17.38
N MET A 92 22.42 3.96 18.63
CA MET A 92 21.13 4.38 19.19
C MET A 92 20.85 5.88 18.99
N GLY A 93 21.85 6.74 19.20
CA GLY A 93 21.70 8.19 19.00
C GLY A 93 21.41 8.54 17.54
N SER A 94 22.11 7.92 16.59
CA SER A 94 21.93 8.12 15.16
C SER A 94 20.54 7.72 14.68
N MET A 95 20.00 6.62 15.22
CA MET A 95 18.66 6.13 14.88
C MET A 95 17.56 7.09 15.34
N SER A 96 17.72 7.76 16.49
CA SER A 96 16.78 8.81 16.92
C SER A 96 16.92 10.14 16.18
N SER A 97 17.93 10.29 15.31
CA SER A 97 18.28 11.56 14.69
C SER A 97 18.32 11.49 13.17
N ARG A 98 17.51 10.61 12.52
CA ARG A 98 17.31 10.72 11.07
C ARG A 98 16.85 12.16 10.76
N PRO A 99 17.32 12.79 9.68
CA PRO A 99 16.93 14.16 9.32
C PRO A 99 15.51 14.22 8.73
N ASN A 100 14.62 13.32 9.14
CA ASN A 100 13.31 13.05 8.54
C ASN A 100 12.20 13.28 9.58
N GLY A 101 12.27 14.41 10.29
CA GLY A 101 11.33 14.76 11.36
C GLY A 101 11.73 14.25 12.75
N SER A 102 10.89 14.56 13.74
CA SER A 102 11.07 14.06 15.10
C SER A 102 10.63 12.60 15.19
N PRO A 103 11.29 11.75 16.01
CA PRO A 103 10.83 10.38 16.22
C PRO A 103 9.41 10.33 16.75
N ILE A 104 8.65 9.37 16.24
CA ILE A 104 7.35 8.94 16.77
C ILE A 104 7.61 7.91 17.86
N THR A 105 6.83 7.96 18.93
CA THR A 105 6.93 7.02 20.04
C THR A 105 5.65 6.20 20.15
N ALA A 106 5.80 4.88 20.14
CA ALA A 106 4.73 3.95 20.46
C ALA A 106 4.76 3.68 21.96
N THR A 107 3.71 4.06 22.67
CA THR A 107 3.60 3.80 24.11
C THR A 107 3.30 2.31 24.35
N PHE A 108 3.95 1.71 25.36
CA PHE A 108 3.58 0.37 25.79
C PHE A 108 2.18 0.37 26.44
N LEU A 109 1.28 -0.46 25.94
CA LEU A 109 -0.10 -0.56 26.41
C LEU A 109 -0.25 -1.78 27.32
N SER A 110 -0.38 -1.54 28.63
CA SER A 110 -0.64 -2.62 29.61
C SER A 110 -2.06 -3.17 29.52
N THR A 111 -2.98 -2.38 28.97
CA THR A 111 -4.34 -2.78 28.60
C THR A 111 -4.48 -2.54 27.10
N PRO A 112 -4.64 -3.60 26.28
CA PRO A 112 -4.87 -3.45 24.85
C PRO A 112 -6.15 -2.65 24.56
N PRO A 113 -6.16 -1.82 23.50
CA PRO A 113 -7.37 -1.16 23.04
C PRO A 113 -8.35 -2.18 22.46
N ILE A 114 -9.64 -1.86 22.56
CA ILE A 114 -10.71 -2.54 21.87
C ILE A 114 -10.72 -2.02 20.43
N ILE A 115 -10.46 -2.89 19.46
CA ILE A 115 -10.50 -2.50 18.05
C ILE A 115 -11.96 -2.45 17.60
N ASP A 116 -12.55 -1.26 17.62
CA ASP A 116 -13.96 -1.02 17.24
C ASP A 116 -14.21 0.31 16.49
N GLY A 117 -13.16 1.12 16.30
CA GLY A 117 -13.21 2.40 15.62
C GLY A 117 -13.50 3.59 16.55
N ASP A 118 -13.75 3.36 17.85
CA ASP A 118 -13.93 4.44 18.84
C ASP A 118 -12.57 4.85 19.44
N LEU A 119 -12.07 6.02 19.03
CA LEU A 119 -10.75 6.48 19.46
C LEU A 119 -10.72 7.07 20.89
N SER A 120 -11.84 7.07 21.61
CA SER A 120 -11.95 7.76 22.91
C SER A 120 -11.06 7.18 24.02
N GLU A 121 -10.62 5.92 23.89
CA GLU A 121 -9.70 5.29 24.84
C GLU A 121 -8.22 5.62 24.60
N TRP A 122 -7.88 6.21 23.44
CA TRP A 122 -6.50 6.54 23.10
C TRP A 122 -6.01 7.77 23.85
N SER A 123 -5.07 7.55 24.77
CA SER A 123 -4.39 8.61 25.53
C SER A 123 -2.90 8.76 25.19
N THR A 124 -2.42 8.08 24.15
CA THR A 124 -1.02 8.18 23.70
C THR A 124 -0.78 9.52 23.00
N THR A 125 0.48 9.81 22.67
CA THR A 125 0.82 10.99 21.87
C THR A 125 0.07 10.96 20.53
N ALA A 126 -0.55 12.09 20.19
CA ALA A 126 -1.18 12.31 18.89
C ALA A 126 -0.15 12.83 17.88
N TYR A 127 -0.10 12.20 16.71
CA TYR A 127 0.76 12.57 15.59
C TYR A 127 -0.07 12.98 14.38
N LYS A 128 0.54 13.73 13.45
CA LYS A 128 -0.14 14.21 12.24
C LYS A 128 0.39 13.53 10.99
N ALA A 129 -0.51 13.25 10.06
CA ALA A 129 -0.20 12.86 8.69
C ALA A 129 -0.88 13.87 7.75
N GLU A 130 -0.14 14.92 7.41
CA GLU A 130 -0.62 16.06 6.62
C GLU A 130 0.49 16.65 5.74
N GLU A 131 1.60 15.91 5.56
CA GLU A 131 2.74 16.33 4.77
C GLU A 131 2.67 15.75 3.35
N THR A 132 2.83 16.59 2.33
CA THR A 132 2.97 16.12 0.95
C THR A 132 4.32 15.41 0.76
N VAL A 133 4.35 14.36 -0.05
CA VAL A 133 5.58 13.63 -0.39
C VAL A 133 5.92 13.75 -1.89
N PRO A 134 7.18 13.49 -2.30
CA PRO A 134 7.52 13.49 -3.72
C PRO A 134 6.69 12.47 -4.50
N TYR A 135 6.13 12.90 -5.63
CA TYR A 135 5.26 12.08 -6.48
C TYR A 135 3.99 11.60 -5.78
N ALA A 136 3.44 12.39 -4.86
CA ALA A 136 2.18 12.12 -4.17
C ALA A 136 0.93 12.44 -4.98
N GLY A 137 1.04 12.80 -6.27
CA GLY A 137 -0.09 13.35 -7.02
C GLY A 137 -0.29 14.84 -6.70
N ASP A 138 -1.09 15.52 -7.51
CA ASP A 138 -1.22 16.98 -7.46
C ASP A 138 -2.64 17.43 -7.05
N ASN A 139 -3.50 16.49 -6.63
CA ASN A 139 -4.91 16.77 -6.32
C ASN A 139 -5.15 17.22 -4.88
N TRP A 140 -4.19 17.03 -3.97
CA TRP A 140 -4.35 17.44 -2.57
C TRP A 140 -4.49 18.96 -2.45
N THR A 141 -5.59 19.42 -1.86
CA THR A 141 -5.91 20.86 -1.73
C THR A 141 -5.73 21.44 -0.33
N GLY A 142 -5.44 20.59 0.66
CA GLY A 142 -5.10 20.99 2.02
C GLY A 142 -5.62 20.00 3.08
N VAL A 143 -5.43 20.34 4.36
CA VAL A 143 -5.78 19.43 5.47
C VAL A 143 -7.27 19.08 5.58
N SER A 144 -8.16 19.90 4.99
CA SER A 144 -9.60 19.63 4.93
C SER A 144 -9.99 18.68 3.80
N ASP A 145 -9.09 18.47 2.85
CA ASP A 145 -9.25 17.58 1.71
C ASP A 145 -8.70 16.20 2.07
N LEU A 146 -7.47 16.13 2.58
CA LEU A 146 -6.94 14.92 3.21
C LEU A 146 -5.99 15.24 4.36
N SER A 147 -6.24 14.67 5.54
CA SER A 147 -5.27 14.61 6.63
C SER A 147 -5.63 13.52 7.64
N ALA A 148 -4.73 13.23 8.57
CA ALA A 148 -5.12 12.46 9.75
C ALA A 148 -4.40 12.89 11.02
N THR A 149 -5.07 12.64 12.15
CA THR A 149 -4.42 12.47 13.45
C THR A 149 -4.30 10.98 13.72
N PHE A 150 -3.13 10.51 14.12
CA PHE A 150 -2.97 9.10 14.47
C PHE A 150 -2.29 8.90 15.82
N TYR A 151 -2.56 7.74 16.38
CA TYR A 151 -2.06 7.25 17.65
C TYR A 151 -1.40 5.89 17.40
N ILE A 152 -0.37 5.60 18.18
CA ILE A 152 0.40 4.38 18.03
C ILE A 152 0.80 3.85 19.40
N GLY A 153 0.57 2.57 19.59
CA GLY A 153 0.90 1.87 20.83
C GLY A 153 1.35 0.46 20.52
N TRP A 154 1.90 -0.23 21.51
CA TRP A 154 2.36 -1.60 21.34
C TRP A 154 2.25 -2.40 22.63
N ASP A 155 2.17 -3.72 22.48
CA ASP A 155 2.43 -4.66 23.55
C ASP A 155 3.32 -5.81 23.04
N ALA A 156 3.45 -6.88 23.82
CA ALA A 156 4.27 -8.03 23.47
C ALA A 156 3.80 -8.76 22.19
N ASP A 157 2.53 -8.62 21.82
CA ASP A 157 1.89 -9.40 20.76
C ASP A 157 1.58 -8.55 19.51
N TYR A 158 1.22 -7.27 19.67
CA TYR A 158 0.74 -6.41 18.59
C TYR A 158 1.37 -5.01 18.57
N LEU A 159 1.47 -4.47 17.35
CA LEU A 159 1.50 -3.04 17.10
C LEU A 159 0.06 -2.55 16.89
N TYR A 160 -0.33 -1.50 17.60
CA TYR A 160 -1.65 -0.88 17.52
C TYR A 160 -1.57 0.46 16.82
N ILE A 161 -2.53 0.71 15.92
CA ILE A 161 -2.68 1.98 15.20
C ILE A 161 -4.12 2.43 15.33
N ALA A 162 -4.31 3.71 15.66
CA ALA A 162 -5.59 4.39 15.54
C ALA A 162 -5.42 5.63 14.67
N VAL A 163 -6.37 5.89 13.79
CA VAL A 163 -6.34 7.00 12.84
C VAL A 163 -7.70 7.67 12.82
N SER A 164 -7.72 8.96 13.14
CA SER A 164 -8.84 9.83 12.80
C SER A 164 -8.51 10.55 11.51
N ARG A 165 -9.15 10.13 10.41
CA ARG A 165 -8.92 10.67 9.07
C ARG A 165 -9.95 11.75 8.76
N THR A 166 -9.45 12.87 8.26
CA THR A 166 -10.24 13.87 7.54
C THR A 166 -10.12 13.62 6.05
N ASP A 167 -11.26 13.56 5.37
CA ASP A 167 -11.42 13.24 3.96
C ASP A 167 -12.69 13.92 3.44
N ASP A 168 -12.57 14.78 2.42
CA ASP A 168 -13.73 15.48 1.89
C ASP A 168 -14.68 14.58 1.07
N THR A 169 -14.15 13.50 0.50
CA THR A 169 -14.84 12.60 -0.42
C THR A 169 -14.32 11.17 -0.29
N PHE A 170 -14.79 10.45 0.71
CA PHE A 170 -14.45 9.04 0.87
C PHE A 170 -14.97 8.14 -0.29
N VAL A 171 -14.06 7.51 -1.04
CA VAL A 171 -14.25 6.53 -2.10
C VAL A 171 -13.28 5.34 -1.99
N GLN A 172 -13.69 4.34 -1.21
CA GLN A 172 -13.06 3.01 -1.25
C GLN A 172 -13.84 2.03 -2.13
N VAL A 173 -13.33 1.78 -3.34
CA VAL A 173 -13.86 0.77 -4.28
C VAL A 173 -12.81 -0.28 -4.68
N SER A 174 -11.59 -0.13 -4.15
CA SER A 174 -10.44 -0.97 -4.44
C SER A 174 -10.15 -1.88 -3.23
N TRP A 175 -9.42 -2.98 -3.46
CA TRP A 175 -9.14 -3.97 -2.42
C TRP A 175 -7.85 -4.75 -2.70
N GLY A 176 -7.36 -5.46 -1.70
CA GLY A 176 -6.14 -6.24 -1.70
C GLY A 176 -4.95 -5.44 -2.22
N ARG A 177 -4.26 -5.99 -3.23
CA ARG A 177 -3.11 -5.33 -3.86
C ARG A 177 -3.41 -3.91 -4.37
N TYR A 178 -4.67 -3.60 -4.70
CA TYR A 178 -5.06 -2.35 -5.33
C TYR A 178 -5.72 -1.35 -4.38
N MET A 179 -5.84 -1.63 -3.06
CA MET A 179 -6.53 -0.76 -2.10
C MET A 179 -6.02 0.70 -2.12
N TYR A 180 -4.74 0.91 -2.43
CA TYR A 180 -4.12 2.23 -2.62
C TYR A 180 -4.76 3.09 -3.72
N ARG A 181 -5.63 2.55 -4.57
CA ARG A 181 -6.40 3.29 -5.59
C ARG A 181 -7.78 3.70 -5.08
N GLY A 182 -7.89 3.87 -3.78
CA GLY A 182 -9.03 4.36 -3.04
C GLY A 182 -8.49 4.91 -1.74
N ASP A 183 -9.40 5.10 -0.79
CA ASP A 183 -9.07 5.71 0.49
C ASP A 183 -8.56 4.67 1.49
N ASP A 184 -7.24 4.49 1.48
CA ASP A 184 -6.51 3.57 2.34
C ASP A 184 -5.45 4.27 3.20
N LEU A 185 -4.95 3.51 4.16
CA LEU A 185 -3.82 3.84 5.01
C LEU A 185 -2.65 2.93 4.64
N GLU A 186 -1.46 3.47 4.43
CA GLU A 186 -0.23 2.70 4.25
C GLU A 186 0.75 2.90 5.41
N ILE A 187 1.41 1.82 5.84
CA ILE A 187 2.49 1.84 6.83
C ILE A 187 3.76 1.30 6.18
N GLN A 188 4.86 2.03 6.32
CA GLN A 188 6.20 1.51 6.06
C GLN A 188 6.92 1.24 7.38
N LEU A 189 7.62 0.11 7.45
CA LEU A 189 8.38 -0.30 8.62
C LEU A 189 9.71 -0.95 8.22
N ASP A 190 10.83 -0.32 8.56
CA ASP A 190 12.18 -0.90 8.47
C ASP A 190 12.48 -1.55 9.82
N THR A 191 12.54 -2.89 9.83
CA THR A 191 12.65 -3.69 11.05
C THR A 191 14.07 -3.89 11.55
N ASN A 192 15.08 -3.52 10.75
CA ASN A 192 16.50 -3.62 11.12
C ASN A 192 17.26 -2.32 10.79
N LEU A 193 16.63 -1.22 11.20
CA LEU A 193 17.13 0.14 11.10
C LEU A 193 18.60 0.31 11.48
N ALA A 194 19.09 -0.39 12.51
CA ALA A 194 20.48 -0.30 12.94
C ALA A 194 21.45 -0.95 11.95
N GLY A 195 21.07 -2.08 11.34
CA GLY A 195 21.92 -2.92 10.52
C GLY A 195 22.21 -2.32 9.15
N ASP A 196 21.26 -1.57 8.59
CA ASP A 196 21.34 -1.00 7.25
C ASP A 196 20.88 0.47 7.18
N PHE A 197 21.04 1.21 8.28
CA PHE A 197 20.60 2.60 8.46
C PHE A 197 20.80 3.56 7.28
N HIS A 198 21.83 3.39 6.46
CA HIS A 198 22.09 4.25 5.29
C HIS A 198 21.83 3.55 3.93
N SER A 199 21.17 2.39 3.93
CA SER A 199 20.77 1.67 2.72
C SER A 199 19.54 2.32 2.12
N ALA A 200 19.69 2.95 0.96
CA ALA A 200 18.60 3.56 0.21
C ALA A 200 17.77 2.55 -0.60
N ILE A 201 17.95 1.26 -0.35
CA ILE A 201 17.34 0.17 -1.12
C ILE A 201 16.53 -0.69 -0.16
N MET A 202 15.23 -0.79 -0.41
CA MET A 202 14.38 -1.73 0.31
C MET A 202 14.89 -3.17 0.16
N ASN A 203 14.90 -3.91 1.27
CA ASN A 203 15.28 -5.31 1.32
C ASN A 203 14.23 -6.18 2.06
N SER A 204 14.64 -7.29 2.66
CA SER A 204 13.76 -8.26 3.32
C SER A 204 13.22 -7.80 4.68
N ASP A 205 13.87 -6.85 5.34
CA ASP A 205 13.45 -6.27 6.63
C ASP A 205 12.57 -5.01 6.46
N ASP A 206 12.36 -4.56 5.22
CA ASP A 206 11.53 -3.42 4.85
C ASP A 206 10.12 -3.85 4.44
N TYR A 207 9.15 -3.40 5.24
CA TYR A 207 7.75 -3.72 5.06
C TYR A 207 6.97 -2.53 4.53
N GLN A 208 6.00 -2.82 3.67
CA GLN A 208 4.93 -1.91 3.30
C GLN A 208 3.63 -2.69 3.42
N ILE A 209 2.75 -2.22 4.29
CA ILE A 209 1.42 -2.79 4.49
C ILE A 209 0.37 -1.70 4.30
N GLY A 210 -0.84 -2.11 3.93
CA GLY A 210 -2.00 -1.24 3.78
C GLY A 210 -3.15 -1.73 4.64
N LEU A 211 -3.89 -0.79 5.21
CA LEU A 211 -5.12 -1.01 5.95
C LEU A 211 -6.25 -0.25 5.24
N SER A 212 -7.37 -0.92 5.03
CA SER A 212 -8.56 -0.34 4.42
C SER A 212 -9.73 -0.44 5.38
N PRO A 213 -10.56 0.63 5.54
CA PRO A 213 -11.81 0.55 6.28
C PRO A 213 -12.89 -0.27 5.54
N GLY A 214 -12.59 -0.76 4.33
CA GLY A 214 -13.62 -1.27 3.44
C GLY A 214 -14.41 -0.10 2.85
N ASN A 215 -15.70 -0.29 2.55
CA ASN A 215 -16.55 0.79 2.03
C ASN A 215 -17.79 1.06 2.89
N PHE A 216 -17.82 0.53 4.10
CA PHE A 216 -18.97 0.57 5.02
C PHE A 216 -20.27 -0.01 4.44
N ASP A 217 -20.15 -0.87 3.43
CA ASP A 217 -21.26 -1.56 2.77
C ASP A 217 -20.85 -2.99 2.37
N SER A 218 -20.46 -3.22 1.11
CA SER A 218 -20.18 -4.55 0.56
C SER A 218 -18.71 -4.98 0.61
N LEU A 219 -17.79 -4.06 0.90
CA LEU A 219 -16.36 -4.32 1.06
C LEU A 219 -16.03 -4.25 2.54
N ASP A 220 -15.60 -5.39 3.08
CA ASP A 220 -15.11 -5.50 4.45
C ASP A 220 -13.79 -4.75 4.61
N SER A 221 -13.48 -4.36 5.85
CA SER A 221 -12.15 -3.90 6.22
C SER A 221 -11.10 -5.00 5.96
N GLU A 222 -9.89 -4.59 5.61
CA GLU A 222 -8.82 -5.54 5.34
C GLU A 222 -7.43 -4.96 5.57
N ALA A 223 -6.46 -5.86 5.63
CA ALA A 223 -5.04 -5.55 5.64
C ALA A 223 -4.30 -6.34 4.56
N TYR A 224 -3.35 -5.69 3.88
CA TYR A 224 -2.56 -6.29 2.81
C TYR A 224 -1.09 -5.91 2.94
N ARG A 225 -0.18 -6.84 2.62
CA ARG A 225 1.27 -6.62 2.62
C ARG A 225 1.78 -6.57 1.18
N TRP A 226 2.39 -5.47 0.77
CA TRP A 226 3.07 -5.35 -0.53
C TRP A 226 4.55 -5.68 -0.45
N TYR A 227 5.21 -5.33 0.66
CA TYR A 227 6.63 -5.61 0.88
C TYR A 227 6.89 -6.34 2.20
N PRO A 228 7.91 -7.21 2.23
CA PRO A 228 8.76 -7.57 1.10
C PRO A 228 8.02 -8.43 0.07
N ARG A 229 8.39 -8.31 -1.22
CA ARG A 229 7.59 -8.87 -2.35
C ARG A 229 7.39 -10.38 -2.29
N TYR A 230 8.35 -11.13 -1.73
CA TYR A 230 8.22 -12.58 -1.59
C TYR A 230 7.20 -13.01 -0.53
N LEU A 231 6.75 -12.07 0.31
CA LEU A 231 5.72 -12.26 1.33
C LEU A 231 4.40 -11.56 0.99
N GLU A 232 4.28 -11.00 -0.22
CA GLU A 232 3.12 -10.22 -0.64
C GLU A 232 1.82 -11.05 -0.55
N SER A 233 0.88 -10.60 0.27
CA SER A 233 -0.36 -11.33 0.59
C SER A 233 -1.30 -10.51 1.49
N TRP A 234 -2.54 -10.96 1.63
CA TRP A 234 -3.44 -10.48 2.69
C TRP A 234 -2.91 -10.83 4.08
N ILE A 235 -3.03 -9.89 5.02
CA ILE A 235 -2.64 -10.05 6.42
C ILE A 235 -3.88 -10.46 7.23
N ARG A 236 -4.30 -11.72 7.09
CA ARG A 236 -5.54 -12.23 7.74
C ARG A 236 -5.46 -12.29 9.28
N SER A 237 -4.26 -12.13 9.84
CA SER A 237 -4.03 -12.11 11.29
C SER A 237 -4.15 -10.72 11.90
N ALA A 238 -4.16 -9.65 11.08
CA ALA A 238 -4.46 -8.31 11.56
C ALA A 238 -5.99 -8.15 11.69
N ILE A 239 -6.41 -7.40 12.69
CA ILE A 239 -7.80 -6.95 12.83
C ILE A 239 -7.83 -5.47 12.53
N VAL A 240 -8.77 -5.06 11.68
CA VAL A 240 -9.00 -3.68 11.27
C VAL A 240 -10.49 -3.42 11.44
N GLU A 241 -10.85 -2.41 12.21
CA GLU A 241 -12.24 -1.95 12.33
C GLU A 241 -12.27 -0.44 12.08
N ALA A 242 -13.37 0.05 11.55
CA ALA A 242 -13.52 1.45 11.24
C ALA A 242 -14.98 1.89 11.38
N VAL A 243 -15.16 3.17 11.70
CA VAL A 243 -16.46 3.83 11.76
C VAL A 243 -16.42 5.11 10.94
N ILE A 244 -17.48 5.38 10.19
CA ILE A 244 -17.61 6.62 9.44
C ILE A 244 -17.87 7.79 10.40
N THR A 245 -17.25 8.94 10.13
CA THR A 245 -17.43 10.18 10.89
C THR A 245 -18.00 11.27 9.99
N ASP A 246 -18.32 12.43 10.55
CA ASP A 246 -18.83 13.57 9.77
C ASP A 246 -17.77 14.13 8.81
N ASP A 247 -16.48 13.96 9.14
CA ASP A 247 -15.34 14.54 8.41
C ASP A 247 -14.49 13.48 7.68
N GLY A 248 -14.87 12.20 7.71
CA GLY A 248 -14.09 11.09 7.13
C GLY A 248 -14.38 9.76 7.82
N TYR A 249 -13.37 9.15 8.44
CA TYR A 249 -13.55 7.94 9.24
C TYR A 249 -12.52 7.83 10.36
N ASP A 250 -12.88 7.11 11.41
CA ASP A 250 -11.96 6.61 12.42
C ASP A 250 -11.66 5.13 12.14
N LEU A 251 -10.39 4.75 12.18
CA LEU A 251 -9.92 3.38 11.94
C LEU A 251 -8.98 2.95 13.06
N GLU A 252 -9.18 1.74 13.54
CA GLU A 252 -8.28 1.07 14.47
C GLU A 252 -7.78 -0.25 13.90
N ALA A 253 -6.54 -0.58 14.23
CA ALA A 253 -5.96 -1.84 13.88
C ALA A 253 -5.03 -2.38 14.94
N LYS A 254 -5.04 -3.70 15.08
CA LYS A 254 -3.97 -4.45 15.77
C LYS A 254 -3.29 -5.38 14.79
N ILE A 255 -1.96 -5.24 14.70
CA ILE A 255 -1.13 -5.94 13.74
C ILE A 255 -0.15 -6.82 14.53
N PRO A 256 -0.23 -8.16 14.43
CA PRO A 256 0.70 -9.03 15.15
C PRO A 256 2.14 -8.77 14.74
N TRP A 257 3.08 -8.75 15.69
CA TRP A 257 4.50 -8.55 15.38
C TRP A 257 5.09 -9.60 14.44
N SER A 258 4.50 -10.81 14.39
CA SER A 258 4.87 -11.85 13.43
C SER A 258 4.64 -11.46 11.96
N VAL A 259 3.83 -10.43 11.69
CA VAL A 259 3.68 -9.87 10.33
C VAL A 259 5.00 -9.26 9.85
N PHE A 260 5.80 -8.74 10.78
CA PHE A 260 7.06 -8.05 10.56
C PHE A 260 8.28 -8.92 10.89
N ASP A 261 8.08 -10.18 11.30
CA ASP A 261 9.13 -11.05 11.86
C ASP A 261 9.90 -10.40 13.03
N VAL A 262 9.18 -9.63 13.85
CA VAL A 262 9.73 -8.89 14.98
C VAL A 262 9.37 -9.58 16.29
N THR A 263 10.33 -9.66 17.21
CA THR A 263 10.05 -9.81 18.64
C THR A 263 10.24 -8.44 19.28
N PRO A 264 9.16 -7.76 19.72
CA PRO A 264 9.27 -6.38 20.17
C PRO A 264 10.04 -6.30 21.49
N LEU A 265 10.85 -5.27 21.62
CA LEU A 265 11.54 -4.94 22.87
C LEU A 265 11.45 -3.43 23.10
N GLU A 266 11.28 -3.05 24.36
CA GLU A 266 11.40 -1.66 24.77
C GLU A 266 12.71 -1.03 24.25
N GLY A 267 12.59 0.19 23.75
CA GLY A 267 13.70 0.97 23.21
C GLY A 267 14.07 0.58 21.78
N THR A 268 13.44 -0.41 21.16
CA THR A 268 13.67 -0.78 19.74
C THR A 268 13.30 0.39 18.84
N ARG A 269 14.04 0.55 17.73
CA ARG A 269 13.77 1.58 16.72
C ARG A 269 13.58 0.96 15.35
N PHE A 270 12.63 1.53 14.63
CA PHE A 270 12.29 1.15 13.28
C PHE A 270 12.32 2.38 12.39
N GLY A 271 12.65 2.22 11.10
CA GLY A 271 12.27 3.24 10.13
C GLY A 271 10.75 3.20 9.98
N PHE A 272 10.09 4.36 9.92
CA PHE A 272 8.62 4.40 9.93
C PHE A 272 8.06 5.55 9.13
N ALA A 273 6.97 5.28 8.42
CA ALA A 273 6.12 6.30 7.83
C ALA A 273 4.67 5.78 7.78
N LEU A 274 3.73 6.70 7.99
CA LEU A 274 2.31 6.46 7.81
C LEU A 274 1.80 7.39 6.70
N SER A 275 1.12 6.83 5.71
CA SER A 275 0.61 7.55 4.54
C SER A 275 -0.87 7.29 4.35
N LEU A 276 -1.57 8.26 3.76
CA LEU A 276 -2.98 8.16 3.39
C LEU A 276 -3.07 8.30 1.88
N SER A 277 -3.69 7.35 1.20
CA SER A 277 -4.03 7.51 -0.23
C SER A 277 -5.42 8.13 -0.36
N ASP A 278 -5.60 8.79 -1.50
CA ASP A 278 -6.73 9.69 -1.75
C ASP A 278 -7.45 9.38 -3.07
N ASN A 279 -8.77 9.41 -3.02
CA ASN A 279 -9.64 9.27 -4.18
C ASN A 279 -11.01 9.93 -3.99
N ASP A 280 -11.28 10.98 -4.75
CA ASP A 280 -12.57 11.69 -4.73
C ASP A 280 -13.47 11.30 -5.90
N ILE A 281 -12.99 10.46 -6.83
CA ILE A 281 -13.76 10.07 -8.01
C ILE A 281 -14.68 8.90 -7.65
N VAL A 282 -15.87 9.25 -7.15
CA VAL A 282 -16.92 8.29 -6.76
C VAL A 282 -17.12 7.18 -7.79
N GLY A 283 -17.05 5.93 -7.32
CA GLY A 283 -17.24 4.74 -8.15
C GLY A 283 -16.06 4.38 -9.05
N THR A 284 -14.94 5.10 -8.96
CA THR A 284 -13.74 4.85 -9.76
C THR A 284 -12.59 4.44 -8.88
N SER A 285 -11.87 3.39 -9.29
CA SER A 285 -10.58 3.04 -8.70
C SER A 285 -9.52 4.00 -9.28
N SER A 286 -9.12 5.01 -8.51
CA SER A 286 -8.15 6.01 -8.91
C SER A 286 -7.27 6.37 -7.73
N TRP A 287 -5.99 6.60 -8.00
CA TRP A 287 -5.11 7.20 -7.00
C TRP A 287 -4.87 8.65 -7.44
N GLN A 288 -5.30 9.60 -6.62
CA GLN A 288 -5.26 11.03 -6.95
C GLN A 288 -4.17 11.77 -6.20
N SER A 289 -4.10 11.54 -4.91
CA SER A 289 -3.15 12.21 -4.03
C SER A 289 -2.69 11.31 -2.88
N MET A 290 -1.72 11.78 -2.08
CA MET A 290 -1.27 11.14 -0.86
C MET A 290 -0.67 12.16 0.11
N VAL A 291 -0.96 12.00 1.39
CA VAL A 291 -0.22 12.68 2.47
C VAL A 291 0.49 11.67 3.35
N CYS A 292 1.43 12.16 4.16
CA CYS A 292 2.27 11.32 5.01
C CYS A 292 2.55 11.98 6.37
N SER A 293 3.00 11.19 7.33
CA SER A 293 3.59 11.66 8.59
C SER A 293 4.97 12.29 8.42
N VAL A 294 5.61 12.12 7.25
CA VAL A 294 6.94 12.65 6.96
C VAL A 294 7.10 13.04 5.48
N ASN A 295 7.40 14.31 5.21
CA ASN A 295 7.50 14.84 3.83
C ASN A 295 8.66 14.28 2.99
N THR A 296 9.66 13.64 3.60
CA THR A 296 10.79 13.07 2.86
C THR A 296 10.48 11.72 2.24
N ARG A 297 9.40 11.04 2.67
CA ARG A 297 9.14 9.64 2.34
C ARG A 297 9.19 9.36 0.84
N ARG A 298 9.99 8.38 0.48
CA ARG A 298 9.99 7.69 -0.81
C ARG A 298 9.75 6.22 -0.53
N VAL A 299 8.77 5.62 -1.21
CA VAL A 299 8.35 4.24 -0.91
C VAL A 299 9.48 3.23 -1.00
N THR A 300 10.41 3.36 -1.95
CA THR A 300 11.49 2.39 -2.16
C THR A 300 12.83 2.77 -1.50
N ASP A 301 12.87 3.82 -0.68
CA ASP A 301 14.10 4.32 -0.04
C ASP A 301 13.87 4.49 1.48
N PRO A 302 14.20 3.47 2.29
CA PRO A 302 14.01 3.48 3.74
C PRO A 302 14.78 4.60 4.45
N THR A 303 15.85 5.13 3.84
CA THR A 303 16.61 6.24 4.45
C THR A 303 15.83 7.54 4.53
N THR A 304 14.71 7.62 3.82
CA THR A 304 13.81 8.77 3.77
C THR A 304 12.64 8.69 4.74
N TRP A 305 12.45 7.57 5.42
CA TRP A 305 11.39 7.39 6.40
C TRP A 305 11.79 8.01 7.75
N GLY A 306 10.79 8.29 8.59
CA GLY A 306 11.00 8.74 9.95
C GLY A 306 11.52 7.63 10.85
N THR A 307 11.38 7.81 12.16
CA THR A 307 11.76 6.78 13.15
C THR A 307 10.62 6.54 14.11
N LEU A 308 10.29 5.27 14.32
CA LEU A 308 9.41 4.81 15.39
C LEU A 308 10.26 4.26 16.53
N ILE A 309 9.93 4.61 17.76
CA ILE A 309 10.57 4.11 18.98
C ILE A 309 9.51 3.39 19.82
N LEU A 310 9.80 2.16 20.24
CA LEU A 310 8.97 1.47 21.24
C LEU A 310 9.33 1.98 22.63
N GLU A 311 8.45 2.76 23.27
CA GLU A 311 8.64 3.22 24.65
C GLU A 311 8.22 2.15 25.65
N GLY A 312 8.92 2.08 26.78
CA GLY A 312 8.58 1.18 27.87
C GLY A 312 7.30 1.55 28.58
N SER A 313 6.84 0.66 29.48
CA SER A 313 5.83 1.04 30.45
C SER A 313 6.41 2.15 31.34
N THR A 314 5.88 3.37 31.27
CA THR A 314 6.06 4.33 32.35
C THR A 314 5.43 3.71 33.58
N GLY A 315 6.27 3.20 34.50
CA GLY A 315 5.78 2.57 35.72
C GLY A 315 4.96 3.57 36.52
N GLU A 316 3.64 3.40 36.52
CA GLU A 316 2.72 3.94 37.52
C GLU A 316 2.54 2.93 38.66
#